data_AF-A0A8J6VPA2-F1
#
_entry.id   AF-A0A8J6VPA2-F1
#
_cell.length_a   1.000
_cell.length_b   1.000
_cell.length_c   1.000
_cell.angle_alpha   90.00
_cell.angle_beta   90.00
_cell.angle_gamma   90.00
#
_symmetry.space_group_name_H-M   'P 1'
#
loop_
_entity.id
_entity.type
_entity.pdbx_description
1 polymer ?
#
loop_
_entity_poly.entity_id
_entity_poly.type
_entity_poly.pdbx_seq_one_letter_code
_entity_poly.pdbx_strand_id
1 'polypeptide(L)'
;MAYSGTTEAIESLAAEIGENIYIDVAKWHLYLRDAHLHTLLAERFYPMLTDSKIDESKVTETLRNIPVKLGGGKRELPLSDLLPSSVQSNLVELLEEYQRKL
;
A
#
# COMPACT_ATOMS: atom_id res chain seq x y z
N MET A 1 5.42 25.83 12.31
CA MET A 1 4.08 25.46 11.80
C MET A 1 4.24 25.20 10.31
N ALA A 2 4.45 23.95 9.90
CA ALA A 2 4.45 23.50 8.50
C ALA A 2 4.52 21.96 8.48
N TYR A 3 3.42 21.29 8.83
CA TYR A 3 3.28 19.83 8.63
C TYR A 3 2.06 19.49 7.75
N SER A 4 1.23 20.48 7.39
CA SER A 4 -0.05 20.26 6.71
C SER A 4 0.12 19.62 5.33
N GLY A 5 1.05 20.12 4.50
CA GLY A 5 1.25 19.60 3.14
C GLY A 5 1.71 18.14 3.08
N THR A 6 2.55 17.70 4.03
CA THR A 6 3.03 16.31 4.10
C THR A 6 1.93 15.37 4.59
N THR A 7 1.17 15.78 5.61
CA THR A 7 0.07 14.96 6.13
C THR A 7 -1.05 14.82 5.10
N GLU A 8 -1.46 15.92 4.45
CA GLU A 8 -2.50 15.91 3.41
C GLU A 8 -2.11 15.03 2.20
N ALA A 9 -0.82 15.02 1.83
CA ALA A 9 -0.32 14.15 0.77
C ALA A 9 -0.34 12.67 1.17
N ILE A 10 0.11 12.34 2.39
CA ILE A 10 0.04 10.96 2.92
C ILE A 10 -1.42 10.48 3.01
N GLU A 11 -2.34 11.31 3.48
CA GLU A 11 -3.77 10.97 3.57
C GLU A 11 -4.39 10.74 2.20
N SER A 12 -4.04 11.59 1.22
CA SER A 12 -4.50 11.43 -0.17
C SER A 12 -3.97 10.13 -0.80
N LEU A 13 -2.69 9.83 -0.59
CA LEU A 13 -2.08 8.57 -1.04
C LEU A 13 -2.73 7.36 -0.35
N ALA A 14 -3.01 7.46 0.95
CA ALA A 14 -3.69 6.42 1.70
C ALA A 14 -5.12 6.18 1.18
N ALA A 15 -5.85 7.24 0.81
CA ALA A 15 -7.18 7.12 0.23
C ALA A 15 -7.15 6.37 -1.11
N GLU A 16 -6.24 6.77 -2.03
CA GLU A 16 -6.04 6.14 -3.34
C GLU A 16 -5.67 4.65 -3.19
N ILE A 17 -4.70 4.33 -2.32
CA ILE A 17 -4.31 2.94 -2.03
C ILE A 17 -5.48 2.18 -1.41
N GLY A 18 -6.21 2.79 -0.48
CA GLY A 18 -7.30 2.15 0.24
C GLY A 18 -8.47 1.75 -0.66
N GLU A 19 -8.76 2.52 -1.72
CA GLU A 19 -9.88 2.28 -2.63
C GLU A 19 -9.53 1.38 -3.82
N ASN A 20 -8.28 1.39 -4.28
CA ASN A 20 -7.88 0.64 -5.46
C ASN A 20 -7.24 -0.71 -5.11
N ILE A 21 -6.62 -0.82 -3.92
CA ILE A 21 -5.86 -2.00 -3.53
C ILE A 21 -6.69 -2.87 -2.59
N TYR A 22 -6.70 -4.17 -2.86
CA TYR A 22 -7.43 -5.15 -2.06
C TYR A 22 -6.62 -6.43 -1.85
N ILE A 23 -6.93 -7.09 -0.74
CA ILE A 23 -6.52 -8.45 -0.42
C ILE A 23 -7.55 -9.40 -1.03
N ASP A 24 -7.11 -10.45 -1.73
CA ASP A 24 -7.98 -11.53 -2.19
C ASP A 24 -7.90 -12.73 -1.23
N VAL A 25 -9.03 -13.10 -0.65
CA VAL A 25 -9.15 -14.32 0.17
C VAL A 25 -10.40 -15.08 -0.24
N ALA A 26 -10.22 -16.25 -0.85
CA ALA A 26 -11.31 -17.13 -1.26
C ALA A 26 -12.39 -16.41 -2.11
N LYS A 27 -11.96 -15.51 -3.01
CA LYS A 27 -12.80 -14.63 -3.86
C LYS A 27 -13.46 -13.45 -3.15
N TRP A 28 -13.09 -13.18 -1.90
CA TRP A 28 -13.47 -11.93 -1.24
C TRP A 28 -12.38 -10.89 -1.52
N HIS A 29 -12.80 -9.74 -2.03
CA HIS A 29 -11.95 -8.57 -2.14
C HIS A 29 -12.11 -7.74 -0.87
N LEU A 30 -11.10 -7.78 0.01
CA LEU A 30 -11.03 -6.93 1.18
C LEU A 30 -10.14 -5.74 0.86
N TYR A 31 -10.76 -4.57 0.65
CA TYR A 31 -10.03 -3.35 0.36
C TYR A 31 -9.14 -2.93 1.54
N LEU A 32 -7.98 -2.35 1.23
CA LEU A 32 -7.02 -1.94 2.26
C LEU A 32 -7.54 -0.80 3.15
N ARG A 33 -8.55 -0.06 2.67
CA ARG A 33 -9.36 0.88 3.46
C ARG A 33 -9.98 0.16 4.66
N ASP A 34 -10.76 -0.88 4.41
CA ASP A 34 -11.44 -1.68 5.45
C ASP A 34 -10.45 -2.43 6.34
N ALA A 35 -9.33 -2.89 5.78
CA ALA A 35 -8.27 -3.53 6.54
C ALA A 35 -7.44 -2.56 7.40
N HIS A 36 -7.65 -1.24 7.27
CA HIS A 36 -6.82 -0.19 7.91
C HIS A 36 -5.31 -0.31 7.60
N LEU A 37 -4.96 -0.96 6.49
CA LEU A 37 -3.57 -1.14 6.05
C LEU A 37 -3.11 -0.04 5.09
N HIS A 38 -4.05 0.69 4.49
CA HIS A 38 -3.79 1.76 3.54
C HIS A 38 -2.94 2.90 4.13
N THR A 39 -3.20 3.34 5.37
CA THR A 39 -2.41 4.38 6.05
C THR A 39 -0.97 3.92 6.28
N LEU A 40 -0.79 2.68 6.76
CA LEU A 40 0.53 2.10 6.99
C LEU A 40 1.34 2.04 5.69
N LEU A 41 0.71 1.65 4.57
CA LEU A 41 1.38 1.64 3.28
C LEU A 41 1.75 3.03 2.80
N ALA A 42 0.84 4.00 2.91
CA ALA A 42 1.11 5.38 2.49
C ALA A 42 2.30 5.97 3.26
N GLU A 43 2.37 5.79 4.58
CA GLU A 43 3.50 6.24 5.38
C GLU A 43 4.84 5.58 4.99
N ARG A 44 4.80 4.33 4.54
CA ARG A 44 5.99 3.60 4.07
C ARG A 44 6.43 4.02 2.67
N PHE A 45 5.49 4.27 1.77
CA PHE A 45 5.79 4.64 0.39
C PHE A 45 6.07 6.13 0.20
N TYR A 46 5.50 7.00 1.03
CA TYR A 46 5.74 8.44 0.96
C TYR A 46 7.23 8.85 0.94
N PRO A 47 8.10 8.36 1.84
CA PRO A 47 9.53 8.66 1.78
C PRO A 47 10.20 8.13 0.50
N MET A 48 9.71 7.01 -0.06
CA MET A 48 10.23 6.45 -1.32
C MET A 48 9.85 7.30 -2.53
N LEU A 49 8.65 7.90 -2.52
CA LEU A 49 8.18 8.84 -3.53
C LEU A 49 9.06 10.10 -3.54
N THR A 50 9.43 10.61 -2.37
CA THR A 50 10.30 11.79 -2.25
C THR A 50 11.75 11.54 -2.64
N ASP A 51 12.23 10.28 -2.58
CA ASP A 51 13.61 9.89 -2.93
C ASP A 51 13.82 9.70 -4.45
N SER A 52 12.81 10.03 -5.26
CA SER A 52 12.83 10.03 -6.74
C SER A 52 13.04 8.68 -7.45
N LYS A 53 12.98 7.55 -6.73
CA LYS A 53 13.06 6.21 -7.34
C LYS A 53 12.06 5.24 -6.72
N ILE A 54 10.88 5.16 -7.33
CA ILE A 54 10.00 3.99 -7.17
C ILE A 54 10.64 2.82 -7.91
N ASP A 55 10.89 1.75 -7.18
CA ASP A 55 11.41 0.48 -7.69
C ASP A 55 10.43 -0.61 -7.32
N GLU A 56 9.94 -1.36 -8.30
CA GLU A 56 8.98 -2.46 -8.10
C GLU A 56 9.49 -3.45 -7.04
N SER A 57 10.79 -3.77 -7.05
CA SER A 57 11.38 -4.69 -6.08
C SER A 57 11.27 -4.15 -4.65
N LYS A 58 11.46 -2.84 -4.44
CA LYS A 58 11.28 -2.22 -3.13
C LYS A 58 9.81 -2.19 -2.70
N VAL A 59 8.88 -2.02 -3.64
CA VAL A 59 7.44 -2.10 -3.36
C VAL A 59 7.08 -3.51 -2.90
N THR A 60 7.48 -4.53 -3.65
CA THR A 60 7.28 -5.93 -3.29
C THR A 60 7.94 -6.29 -1.96
N GLU A 61 9.14 -5.79 -1.69
CA GLU A 61 9.83 -6.00 -0.41
C GLU A 61 9.09 -5.34 0.76
N THR A 62 8.59 -4.12 0.57
CA THR A 62 7.76 -3.42 1.57
C THR A 62 6.48 -4.21 1.87
N LEU A 63 5.80 -4.70 0.83
CA LEU A 63 4.62 -5.56 0.99
C LEU A 63 4.97 -6.89 1.68
N ARG A 64 6.15 -7.47 1.41
CA ARG A 64 6.60 -8.71 2.05
C ARG A 64 6.90 -8.52 3.54
N ASN A 65 7.36 -7.34 3.94
CA ASN A 65 7.69 -7.01 5.33
C ASN A 65 6.47 -6.71 6.21
N ILE A 66 5.26 -6.68 5.64
CA ILE A 66 4.02 -6.40 6.38
C ILE A 66 3.29 -7.72 6.64
N PRO A 67 3.40 -8.31 7.84
CA PRO A 67 2.64 -9.51 8.19
C PRO A 67 1.17 -9.18 8.45
N VAL A 68 0.27 -9.94 7.85
CA VAL A 68 -1.18 -9.88 8.05
C VAL A 68 -1.65 -11.12 8.78
N LYS A 69 -2.33 -10.91 9.91
CA LYS A 69 -2.88 -11.98 10.76
C LYS A 69 -4.18 -12.51 10.18
N LEU A 70 -4.25 -13.82 9.98
CA LEU A 70 -5.40 -14.52 9.43
C LEU A 70 -6.01 -15.48 10.47
N GLY A 71 -7.33 -15.69 10.37
CA GLY A 71 -8.04 -16.65 11.21
C GLY A 71 -7.95 -16.37 12.72
N GLY A 72 -7.92 -15.10 13.12
CA GLY A 72 -7.76 -14.68 14.52
C GLY A 72 -6.32 -14.76 15.04
N GLY A 73 -5.33 -14.71 14.14
CA GLY A 73 -3.90 -14.78 14.51
C GLY A 73 -3.33 -16.19 14.54
N LYS A 74 -4.06 -17.19 14.03
CA LYS A 74 -3.56 -18.58 13.90
C LYS A 74 -2.48 -18.72 12.84
N ARG A 75 -2.46 -17.81 11.86
CA ARG A 75 -1.48 -17.76 10.79
C ARG A 75 -1.16 -16.31 10.46
N GLU A 76 0.07 -16.07 10.05
CA GLU A 76 0.53 -14.79 9.53
C GLU A 76 1.04 -15.03 8.12
N LEU A 77 0.58 -14.22 7.17
CA LEU A 77 1.07 -14.22 5.79
C LEU A 77 1.53 -12.81 5.45
N PRO A 78 2.61 -12.67 4.66
CA PRO A 78 3.01 -11.35 4.19
C PRO A 78 1.92 -10.78 3.28
N LEU A 79 1.75 -9.46 3.32
CA LEU A 79 0.74 -8.76 2.52
C LEU A 79 0.92 -9.08 1.02
N SER A 80 2.17 -9.21 0.54
CA SER A 80 2.46 -9.62 -0.84
C SER A 80 1.90 -10.99 -1.26
N ASP A 81 1.64 -11.90 -0.33
CA ASP A 81 1.03 -13.22 -0.62
C ASP A 81 -0.51 -13.14 -0.70
N LEU A 82 -1.08 -12.05 -0.15
CA LEU A 82 -2.52 -11.79 -0.10
C LEU A 82 -3.00 -10.88 -1.23
N LEU A 83 -2.10 -10.21 -1.94
CA LEU A 83 -2.43 -9.37 -3.09
C LEU A 83 -2.26 -10.16 -4.39
N PRO A 84 -3.29 -10.23 -5.25
CA PRO A 84 -3.15 -10.73 -6.62
C PRO A 84 -2.07 -9.98 -7.39
N SER A 85 -1.36 -10.64 -8.29
CA SER A 85 -0.30 -10.01 -9.10
C SER A 85 -0.78 -8.77 -9.84
N SER A 86 -2.02 -8.78 -10.38
CA SER A 86 -2.61 -7.62 -11.05
C SER A 86 -2.77 -6.42 -10.12
N VAL A 87 -3.07 -6.64 -8.85
CA VAL A 87 -3.20 -5.58 -7.83
C VAL A 87 -1.83 -5.03 -7.45
N GLN A 88 -0.80 -5.89 -7.41
CA GLN A 88 0.57 -5.44 -7.17
C GLN A 88 1.06 -4.52 -8.30
N SER A 89 0.82 -4.88 -9.57
CA SER A 89 1.12 -4.00 -10.70
C SER A 89 0.34 -2.69 -10.62
N ASN A 90 -0.95 -2.75 -10.28
CA ASN A 90 -1.76 -1.54 -10.12
C ASN A 90 -1.25 -0.61 -9.00
N LEU A 91 -0.76 -1.17 -7.89
CA LEU A 91 -0.12 -0.39 -6.83
C LEU A 91 1.14 0.33 -7.33
N VAL A 92 1.99 -0.35 -8.11
CA VAL A 92 3.20 0.25 -8.68
C VAL A 92 2.82 1.39 -9.62
N GLU A 93 1.87 1.17 -10.53
CA GLU A 93 1.37 2.20 -11.45
C GLU A 93 0.80 3.42 -10.69
N LEU A 94 0.00 3.18 -9.64
CA LEU A 94 -0.55 4.23 -8.79
C LEU A 94 0.54 5.05 -8.11
N LEU A 95 1.57 4.38 -7.58
CA LEU A 95 2.71 5.05 -6.95
C LEU A 95 3.52 5.87 -7.96
N GLU A 96 3.77 5.34 -9.16
CA GLU A 96 4.47 6.08 -10.22
C GLU A 96 3.68 7.31 -10.70
N GLU A 97 2.36 7.17 -10.90
CA GLU A 97 1.47 8.27 -11.26
C GLU A 97 1.44 9.34 -10.16
N TYR A 98 1.41 8.94 -8.90
CA TYR A 98 1.47 9.85 -7.77
C TYR A 98 2.82 10.59 -7.71
N GLN A 99 3.93 9.88 -7.95
CA GLN A 99 5.27 10.48 -8.03
C GLN A 99 5.38 11.53 -9.13
N ARG A 100 4.72 11.32 -10.28
CA ARG A 100 4.70 12.28 -11.40
C ARG A 100 3.90 13.54 -11.10
N LYS A 101 2.95 13.46 -10.16
CA LYS A 101 2.08 14.57 -9.75
C LYS A 101 2.63 15.38 -8.57
N LEU A 102 3.59 14.82 -7.82
CA LEU A 102 4.36 15.51 -6.77
C LEU A 102 5.36 16.51 -7.37
#